data_AF-X1D5C4-F1
#
_entry.id   AF-X1D5C4-F1
#
_cell.length_a   1.000
_cell.length_b   1.000
_cell.length_c   1.000
_cell.angle_alpha   90.00
_cell.angle_beta   90.00
_cell.angle_gamma   90.00
#
_symmetry.space_group_name_H-M   'P 1'
#
loop_
_entity.id
_entity.type
_entity.pdbx_description
1 polymer ?
#
loop_
_entity_poly.entity_id
_entity_poly.type
_entity_poly.pdbx_seq_one_letter_code
_entity_poly.pdbx_strand_id
1 'polypeptide(L)'
;RGHTEPFQLSAEITQQLKALSRQSDTTLFMTLLAAFATLLTRYSGQPQIVIGSPIANRIHTDLEALIGFLVNTLALHLDLSTNPTFQTLLTQVRKVALEAYAHQDIPFEQVVEALQPQRNLSHSPLFQVMLVLQNAPMANLDISGLELTLIEPDSVIAKFDLTLSMTETTEGLAGAFEYNTDLFDVTTIIRMIGHFQTLLIGLLDNPQQLISELPLLTQAEQQQLLAWNNTQTDYPFDKCIHQLFEEQVVKTPDNIAVVFENQHLTYQQLNTKANQ
;
A
#
# COMPACT_ATOMS: atom_id res chain seq x y z
N ARG A 1 6.85 -18.10 -5.69
CA ARG A 1 5.52 -18.80 -5.69
C ARG A 1 4.43 -17.74 -5.49
N GLY A 2 3.13 -18.04 -5.69
CA GLY A 2 2.08 -17.03 -5.53
C GLY A 2 1.07 -17.38 -4.44
N HIS A 3 0.44 -16.35 -3.87
CA HIS A 3 -0.81 -16.47 -3.12
C HIS A 3 -1.70 -15.26 -3.41
N THR A 4 -2.98 -15.37 -3.09
CA THR A 4 -3.98 -14.34 -3.37
C THR A 4 -4.77 -14.03 -2.12
N GLU A 5 -4.76 -12.76 -1.68
CA GLU A 5 -5.64 -12.27 -0.61
C GLU A 5 -6.81 -11.48 -1.20
N PRO A 6 -8.06 -11.97 -1.06
CA PRO A 6 -9.24 -11.25 -1.53
C PRO A 6 -9.71 -10.18 -0.54
N PHE A 7 -10.42 -9.18 -1.06
CA PHE A 7 -11.15 -8.19 -0.27
C PHE A 7 -12.35 -7.66 -1.07
N GLN A 8 -13.28 -6.99 -0.39
CA GLN A 8 -14.47 -6.44 -1.01
C GLN A 8 -14.65 -4.97 -0.61
N LEU A 9 -15.06 -4.14 -1.57
CA LEU A 9 -15.62 -2.82 -1.33
C LEU A 9 -17.15 -2.89 -1.51
N SER A 10 -17.88 -2.25 -0.60
CA SER A 10 -19.34 -2.22 -0.69
C SER A 10 -19.82 -1.52 -1.96
N ALA A 11 -21.04 -1.84 -2.38
CA ALA A 11 -21.71 -1.15 -3.47
C ALA A 11 -21.74 0.38 -3.27
N GLU A 12 -21.92 0.84 -2.03
CA GLU A 12 -21.92 2.26 -1.67
C GLU A 12 -20.57 2.92 -1.99
N ILE A 13 -19.46 2.40 -1.45
CA ILE A 13 -18.11 2.92 -1.71
C ILE A 13 -17.80 2.87 -3.22
N THR A 14 -18.20 1.79 -3.88
CA THR A 14 -18.03 1.63 -5.33
C THR A 14 -18.75 2.73 -6.12
N GLN A 15 -19.99 3.07 -5.74
CA GLN A 15 -20.73 4.16 -6.38
C GLN A 15 -20.11 5.53 -6.12
N GLN A 16 -19.60 5.76 -4.91
CA GLN A 16 -18.88 6.99 -4.57
C GLN A 16 -17.59 7.13 -5.41
N LEU A 17 -16.80 6.06 -5.55
CA LEU A 17 -15.61 6.05 -6.41
C LEU A 17 -15.96 6.34 -7.87
N LYS A 18 -17.04 5.75 -8.39
CA LYS A 18 -17.54 6.06 -9.74
C LYS A 18 -18.01 7.51 -9.87
N ALA A 19 -18.65 8.06 -8.85
CA ALA A 19 -19.08 9.46 -8.84
C ALA A 19 -17.88 10.41 -8.85
N LEU A 20 -16.88 10.18 -8.00
CA LEU A 20 -15.62 10.93 -7.99
C LEU A 20 -14.92 10.86 -9.36
N SER A 21 -14.88 9.66 -9.95
CA SER A 21 -14.27 9.45 -11.27
C SER A 21 -14.95 10.35 -12.32
N ARG A 22 -16.29 10.33 -12.38
CA ARG A 22 -17.09 11.17 -13.28
C ARG A 22 -16.90 12.67 -13.03
N GLN A 23 -16.87 13.10 -11.77
CA GLN A 23 -16.66 14.51 -11.41
C GLN A 23 -15.27 15.03 -11.81
N SER A 24 -14.29 14.13 -11.94
CA SER A 24 -12.91 14.45 -12.33
C SER A 24 -12.63 14.16 -13.81
N ASP A 25 -13.66 13.90 -14.63
CA ASP A 25 -13.53 13.48 -16.03
C ASP A 25 -12.59 12.27 -16.25
N THR A 26 -12.58 11.35 -15.28
CA THR A 26 -11.75 10.14 -15.26
C THR A 26 -12.60 8.87 -15.23
N THR A 27 -11.97 7.73 -15.51
CA THR A 27 -12.60 6.41 -15.39
C THR A 27 -12.35 5.81 -14.01
N LEU A 28 -13.15 4.81 -13.61
CA LEU A 28 -12.91 4.06 -12.37
C LEU A 28 -11.50 3.46 -12.34
N PHE A 29 -11.00 2.96 -13.48
CA PHE A 29 -9.62 2.48 -13.62
C PHE A 29 -8.60 3.55 -13.26
N MET A 30 -8.73 4.77 -13.79
CA MET A 30 -7.81 5.88 -13.50
C MET A 30 -7.83 6.26 -12.01
N THR A 31 -9.00 6.23 -11.37
CA THR A 31 -9.13 6.48 -9.93
C THR A 31 -8.42 5.41 -9.10
N LEU A 32 -8.62 4.13 -9.43
CA LEU A 32 -7.95 3.02 -8.76
C LEU A 32 -6.43 3.03 -9.01
N LEU A 33 -6.00 3.41 -10.22
CA LEU A 33 -4.59 3.58 -10.57
C LEU A 33 -3.93 4.68 -9.73
N ALA A 34 -4.59 5.84 -9.59
CA ALA A 34 -4.11 6.94 -8.74
C ALA A 34 -4.01 6.53 -7.27
N ALA A 35 -5.02 5.82 -6.75
CA ALA A 35 -5.03 5.33 -5.38
C ALA A 35 -3.94 4.29 -5.14
N PHE A 36 -3.73 3.36 -6.09
CA PHE A 36 -2.70 2.33 -5.98
C PHE A 36 -1.29 2.93 -6.08
N ALA A 37 -1.06 3.87 -6.99
CA ALA A 37 0.21 4.61 -7.07
C ALA A 37 0.51 5.39 -5.78
N THR A 38 -0.52 5.99 -5.18
CA THR A 38 -0.41 6.66 -3.88
C THR A 38 0.00 5.66 -2.80
N LEU A 39 -0.69 4.52 -2.69
CA LEU A 39 -0.35 3.46 -1.73
C LEU A 39 1.13 3.03 -1.88
N LEU A 40 1.55 2.70 -3.11
CA LEU A 40 2.91 2.24 -3.40
C LEU A 40 3.96 3.30 -3.08
N THR A 41 3.69 4.57 -3.37
CA THR A 41 4.57 5.70 -3.01
C THR A 41 4.71 5.83 -1.50
N ARG A 42 3.61 5.67 -0.74
CA ARG A 42 3.61 5.73 0.73
C ARG A 42 4.38 4.57 1.38
N TYR A 43 4.37 3.39 0.76
CA TYR A 43 5.10 2.21 1.23
C TYR A 43 6.59 2.22 0.85
N SER A 44 6.91 2.58 -0.38
CA SER A 44 8.27 2.51 -0.92
C SER A 44 9.10 3.77 -0.65
N GLY A 45 8.44 4.91 -0.38
CA GLY A 45 9.08 6.22 -0.34
C GLY A 45 9.56 6.72 -1.71
N GLN A 46 9.26 5.99 -2.79
CA GLN A 46 9.68 6.36 -4.14
C GLN A 46 8.66 7.32 -4.75
N PRO A 47 9.10 8.51 -5.22
CA PRO A 47 8.18 9.52 -5.75
C PRO A 47 7.67 9.19 -7.16
N GLN A 48 8.32 8.26 -7.87
CA GLN A 48 7.94 7.87 -9.22
C GLN A 48 7.70 6.37 -9.26
N ILE A 49 6.55 5.97 -9.80
CA ILE A 49 6.11 4.57 -9.84
C ILE A 49 5.74 4.22 -11.28
N VAL A 50 6.15 3.03 -11.74
CA VAL A 50 5.68 2.46 -13.00
C VAL A 50 4.75 1.29 -12.67
N ILE A 51 3.52 1.35 -13.14
CA ILE A 51 2.50 0.30 -12.94
C ILE A 51 2.18 -0.31 -14.29
N GLY A 52 2.30 -1.64 -14.39
CA GLY A 52 1.83 -2.39 -15.54
C GLY A 52 0.31 -2.45 -15.56
N SER A 53 -0.30 -2.39 -16.73
CA SER A 53 -1.73 -2.66 -16.88
C SER A 53 -2.02 -3.37 -18.20
N PRO A 54 -2.76 -4.50 -18.18
CA PRO A 54 -3.15 -5.17 -19.40
C PRO A 54 -4.27 -4.38 -20.09
N ILE A 55 -4.18 -4.27 -21.41
CA ILE A 55 -5.22 -3.69 -22.25
C ILE A 55 -5.68 -4.70 -23.28
N ALA A 56 -6.99 -4.78 -23.48
CA ALA A 56 -7.56 -5.58 -24.57
C ALA A 56 -7.24 -4.85 -25.89
N ASN A 57 -6.30 -5.37 -26.68
CA ASN A 57 -5.93 -4.81 -27.98
C ASN A 57 -6.92 -5.24 -29.08
N ARG A 58 -8.23 -5.09 -28.79
CA ARG A 58 -9.35 -5.41 -29.70
C ARG A 58 -9.96 -4.12 -30.25
N ILE A 59 -9.11 -3.28 -30.87
CA ILE A 59 -9.50 -1.93 -31.33
C ILE A 59 -10.41 -1.98 -32.56
N HIS A 60 -10.32 -3.05 -33.35
CA HIS A 60 -11.20 -3.28 -34.51
C HIS A 60 -12.35 -4.20 -34.13
N THR A 61 -13.58 -3.81 -34.47
CA THR A 61 -14.81 -4.57 -34.19
C THR A 61 -14.74 -6.00 -34.74
N ASP A 62 -14.04 -6.20 -35.87
CA ASP A 62 -13.82 -7.53 -36.48
C ASP A 62 -13.00 -8.49 -35.58
N LEU A 63 -12.24 -7.94 -34.61
CA LEU A 63 -11.43 -8.70 -33.67
C LEU A 63 -12.18 -9.04 -32.38
N GLU A 64 -13.40 -8.52 -32.15
CA GLU A 64 -14.15 -8.79 -30.91
C GLU A 64 -14.50 -10.27 -30.75
N ALA A 65 -14.94 -10.91 -31.83
CA ALA A 65 -15.35 -12.32 -31.84
C ALA A 65 -14.17 -13.30 -32.01
N LEU A 66 -12.95 -12.81 -32.23
CA LEU A 66 -11.80 -13.66 -32.54
C LEU A 66 -11.25 -14.34 -31.27
N ILE A 67 -11.11 -15.66 -31.31
CA ILE A 67 -10.42 -16.43 -30.27
C ILE A 67 -8.91 -16.31 -30.54
N GLY A 68 -8.19 -15.57 -29.69
CA GLY A 68 -6.74 -15.34 -29.82
C GLY A 68 -6.17 -14.49 -28.68
N PHE A 69 -4.85 -14.57 -28.47
CA PHE A 69 -4.15 -13.75 -27.47
C PHE A 69 -3.88 -12.35 -28.02
N LEU A 70 -4.76 -11.42 -27.65
CA LEU A 70 -4.76 -10.02 -28.11
C LEU A 70 -4.55 -9.05 -26.94
N VAL A 71 -4.01 -9.52 -25.82
CA VAL A 71 -3.73 -8.64 -24.67
C VAL A 71 -2.35 -8.03 -24.88
N ASN A 72 -2.28 -6.69 -24.82
CA ASN A 72 -1.01 -5.98 -24.72
C ASN A 72 -0.84 -5.44 -23.30
N THR A 73 0.38 -5.06 -22.92
CA THR A 73 0.65 -4.48 -21.59
C THR A 73 1.20 -3.08 -21.72
N LEU A 74 0.59 -2.13 -20.99
CA LEU A 74 1.05 -0.75 -20.89
C LEU A 74 1.87 -0.58 -19.62
N ALA A 75 3.02 0.09 -19.72
CA ALA A 75 3.80 0.53 -18.56
C ALA A 75 3.46 2.01 -18.28
N LEU A 76 2.69 2.26 -17.22
CA LEU A 76 2.18 3.59 -16.88
C LEU A 76 3.11 4.23 -15.84
N HIS A 77 3.92 5.19 -16.27
CA HIS A 77 4.81 5.97 -15.40
C HIS A 77 4.07 7.14 -14.78
N LEU A 78 4.09 7.22 -13.45
CA LEU A 78 3.43 8.25 -12.66
C LEU A 78 4.46 8.94 -11.78
N ASP A 79 4.45 10.28 -11.79
CA ASP A 79 5.33 11.11 -10.97
C ASP A 79 4.52 11.82 -9.88
N LEU A 80 4.76 11.44 -8.64
CA LEU A 80 4.10 11.94 -7.44
C LEU A 80 5.07 12.83 -6.61
N SER A 81 6.24 13.21 -7.17
CA SER A 81 7.30 13.94 -6.45
C SER A 81 6.88 15.30 -5.91
N THR A 82 5.89 15.94 -6.53
CA THR A 82 5.39 17.26 -6.10
C THR A 82 4.41 17.16 -4.93
N ASN A 83 4.15 15.96 -4.42
CA ASN A 83 3.12 15.67 -3.42
C ASN A 83 1.77 16.33 -3.79
N PRO A 84 1.19 16.01 -4.97
CA PRO A 84 -0.03 16.66 -5.43
C PRO A 84 -1.21 16.37 -4.51
N THR A 85 -2.28 17.17 -4.64
CA THR A 85 -3.59 16.74 -4.13
C THR A 85 -4.10 15.54 -4.91
N PHE A 86 -4.98 14.73 -4.32
CA PHE A 86 -5.51 13.56 -5.04
C PHE A 86 -6.22 13.95 -6.35
N GLN A 87 -6.98 15.06 -6.35
CA GLN A 87 -7.62 15.57 -7.57
C GLN A 87 -6.60 15.99 -8.65
N THR A 88 -5.48 16.59 -8.25
CA THR A 88 -4.40 16.93 -9.19
C THR A 88 -3.78 15.65 -9.77
N LEU A 89 -3.57 14.64 -8.93
CA LEU A 89 -3.08 13.33 -9.36
C LEU A 89 -4.03 12.66 -10.36
N LEU A 90 -5.36 12.72 -10.15
CA LEU A 90 -6.33 12.19 -11.12
C LEU A 90 -6.19 12.83 -12.50
N THR A 91 -5.99 14.15 -12.53
CA THR A 91 -5.77 14.88 -13.80
C THR A 91 -4.50 14.41 -14.51
N GLN A 92 -3.42 14.19 -13.76
CA GLN A 92 -2.17 13.66 -14.29
C GLN A 92 -2.31 12.22 -14.79
N VAL A 93 -2.92 11.34 -13.99
CA VAL A 93 -3.17 9.94 -14.35
C VAL A 93 -4.03 9.84 -15.60
N ARG A 94 -5.06 10.68 -15.73
CA ARG A 94 -5.88 10.77 -16.95
C ARG A 94 -5.02 11.07 -18.17
N LYS A 95 -4.14 12.07 -18.08
CA LYS A 95 -3.23 12.44 -19.18
C LYS A 95 -2.33 11.26 -19.56
N VAL A 96 -1.64 10.66 -18.57
CA VAL A 96 -0.74 9.51 -18.79
C VAL A 96 -1.48 8.33 -19.43
N ALA A 97 -2.65 7.97 -18.90
CA ALA A 97 -3.43 6.85 -19.43
C ALA A 97 -3.92 7.11 -20.86
N LEU A 98 -4.40 8.32 -21.18
CA LEU A 98 -4.84 8.67 -22.54
C LEU A 98 -3.68 8.69 -23.54
N GLU A 99 -2.51 9.21 -23.15
CA GLU A 99 -1.30 9.18 -23.97
C GLU A 99 -0.85 7.73 -24.22
N ALA A 100 -0.87 6.87 -23.19
CA ALA A 100 -0.56 5.45 -23.34
C ALA A 100 -1.57 4.73 -24.25
N TYR A 101 -2.87 5.04 -24.14
CA TYR A 101 -3.90 4.45 -25.00
C TYR A 101 -3.77 4.86 -26.46
N ALA A 102 -3.24 6.04 -26.76
CA ALA A 102 -2.97 6.48 -28.12
C ALA A 102 -1.85 5.68 -28.82
N HIS A 103 -1.05 4.94 -28.03
CA HIS A 103 0.08 4.12 -28.50
C HIS A 103 -0.05 2.64 -28.07
N GLN A 104 -1.27 2.20 -27.74
CA GLN A 104 -1.51 0.86 -27.19
C GLN A 104 -1.25 -0.29 -28.17
N ASP A 105 -1.07 0.02 -29.46
CA ASP A 105 -0.75 -0.90 -30.54
C ASP A 105 0.72 -1.33 -30.55
N ILE A 106 1.60 -0.58 -29.87
CA ILE A 106 3.02 -0.91 -29.74
C ILE A 106 3.18 -2.09 -28.77
N PRO A 107 3.72 -3.24 -29.19
CA PRO A 107 3.94 -4.38 -28.30
C PRO A 107 4.86 -4.02 -27.14
N PHE A 108 4.53 -4.49 -25.93
CA PHE A 108 5.34 -4.26 -24.73
C PHE A 108 6.82 -4.62 -24.93
N GLU A 109 7.11 -5.72 -25.63
CA GLU A 109 8.47 -6.18 -25.91
C GLU A 109 9.28 -5.17 -26.74
N GLN A 110 8.63 -4.43 -27.66
CA GLN A 110 9.30 -3.39 -28.44
C GLN A 110 9.64 -2.17 -27.58
N VAL A 111 8.79 -1.86 -26.59
CA VAL A 111 9.09 -0.79 -25.61
C VAL A 111 10.30 -1.17 -24.76
N VAL A 112 10.37 -2.41 -24.28
CA VAL A 112 11.53 -2.94 -23.54
C VAL A 112 12.78 -2.91 -24.41
N GLU A 113 12.69 -3.33 -25.67
CA GLU A 113 13.81 -3.31 -26.62
C GLU A 113 14.31 -1.88 -26.89
N ALA A 114 13.41 -0.89 -27.01
CA ALA A 114 13.78 0.50 -27.23
C ALA A 114 14.44 1.15 -26.01
N LEU A 115 13.97 0.83 -24.79
CA LEU A 115 14.50 1.40 -23.54
C LEU A 115 15.77 0.71 -23.03
N GLN A 116 16.02 -0.53 -23.48
CA GLN A 116 17.19 -1.34 -23.11
C GLN A 116 17.53 -1.30 -21.60
N PRO A 117 16.55 -1.58 -20.70
CA PRO A 117 16.83 -1.59 -19.26
C PRO A 117 17.85 -2.67 -18.92
N GLN A 118 18.57 -2.50 -17.81
CA GLN A 118 19.48 -3.53 -17.32
C GLN A 118 18.71 -4.83 -17.09
N ARG A 119 19.06 -5.87 -17.84
CA ARG A 119 18.36 -7.16 -17.76
C ARG A 119 18.65 -7.83 -16.41
N ASN A 120 17.57 -8.17 -15.70
CA ASN A 120 17.63 -8.97 -14.50
C ASN A 120 16.66 -10.16 -14.65
N LEU A 121 17.08 -11.36 -14.26
CA LEU A 121 16.23 -12.55 -14.34
C LEU A 121 15.28 -12.69 -13.14
N SER A 122 15.50 -11.89 -12.09
CA SER A 122 14.72 -11.95 -10.86
C SER A 122 13.44 -11.11 -10.90
N HIS A 123 13.27 -10.23 -11.90
CA HIS A 123 12.08 -9.37 -12.01
C HIS A 123 11.74 -8.99 -13.45
N SER A 124 10.48 -8.64 -13.68
CA SER A 124 10.00 -8.12 -14.97
C SER A 124 10.65 -6.77 -15.30
N PRO A 125 11.03 -6.53 -16.58
CA PRO A 125 11.54 -5.23 -17.01
C PRO A 125 10.48 -4.14 -16.86
N LEU A 126 10.92 -2.90 -16.61
CA LEU A 126 10.13 -1.66 -16.52
C LEU A 126 9.14 -1.55 -15.34
N PHE A 127 8.47 -2.62 -14.94
CA PHE A 127 7.58 -2.63 -13.76
C PHE A 127 7.53 -4.00 -13.09
N GLN A 128 7.25 -3.99 -11.78
CA GLN A 128 7.10 -5.20 -10.95
C GLN A 128 5.73 -5.28 -10.26
N VAL A 129 4.90 -4.26 -10.47
CA VAL A 129 3.54 -4.16 -9.92
C VAL A 129 2.54 -3.98 -11.05
N MET A 130 1.37 -4.60 -10.93
CA MET A 130 0.33 -4.56 -11.95
C MET A 130 -1.03 -4.18 -11.37
N LEU A 131 -1.81 -3.39 -12.13
CA LEU A 131 -3.23 -3.13 -11.86
C LEU A 131 -4.08 -3.67 -13.00
N VAL A 132 -5.04 -4.51 -12.64
CA VAL A 132 -6.03 -5.09 -13.55
C VAL A 132 -7.43 -4.66 -13.09
N LEU A 133 -8.22 -4.07 -13.98
CA LEU A 133 -9.65 -3.86 -13.76
C LEU A 133 -10.44 -4.68 -14.77
N GLN A 134 -11.19 -5.66 -14.28
CA GLN A 134 -12.12 -6.45 -15.07
C GLN A 134 -13.51 -5.82 -15.00
N ASN A 135 -13.96 -5.29 -16.14
CA ASN A 135 -15.27 -4.66 -16.31
C ASN A 135 -16.21 -5.49 -17.21
N ALA A 136 -15.72 -6.60 -17.78
CA ALA A 136 -16.54 -7.51 -18.58
C ALA A 136 -17.30 -8.47 -17.66
N PRO A 137 -18.63 -8.61 -17.80
CA PRO A 137 -19.35 -9.63 -17.06
C PRO A 137 -18.81 -11.00 -17.45
N MET A 138 -18.41 -11.81 -16.46
CA MET A 138 -18.29 -13.25 -16.70
C MET A 138 -19.69 -13.72 -17.10
N ALA A 139 -19.82 -14.21 -18.34
CA ALA A 139 -21.06 -14.83 -18.75
C ALA A 139 -21.32 -16.00 -17.80
N ASN A 140 -22.44 -15.96 -17.07
CA ASN A 140 -22.93 -17.16 -16.41
C ASN A 140 -23.21 -18.17 -17.52
N LEU A 141 -22.37 -19.20 -17.58
CA LEU A 141 -22.55 -20.32 -18.49
C LEU A 141 -23.74 -21.14 -17.97
N ASP A 142 -24.95 -20.70 -18.30
CA ASP A 142 -26.16 -21.46 -18.00
C ASP A 142 -26.31 -22.58 -19.04
N ILE A 143 -25.87 -23.78 -18.67
CA ILE A 143 -26.01 -24.98 -19.49
C ILE A 143 -27.14 -25.80 -18.87
N SER A 144 -28.29 -25.85 -19.56
CA SER A 144 -29.49 -26.52 -19.05
C SER A 144 -29.21 -27.95 -18.59
N GLY A 145 -29.51 -28.24 -17.32
CA GLY A 145 -29.33 -29.57 -16.72
C GLY A 145 -27.94 -29.83 -16.12
N LEU A 146 -27.05 -28.83 -16.08
CA LEU A 146 -25.74 -28.92 -15.44
C LEU A 146 -25.56 -27.78 -14.43
N GLU A 147 -24.96 -28.11 -13.28
CA GLU A 147 -24.47 -27.12 -12.31
C GLU A 147 -22.96 -26.96 -12.55
N LEU A 148 -22.50 -25.74 -12.80
CA LEU A 148 -21.08 -25.44 -12.99
C LEU A 148 -20.53 -24.85 -11.70
N THR A 149 -19.39 -25.38 -11.26
CA THR A 149 -18.63 -24.84 -10.13
C THR A 149 -17.24 -24.48 -10.60
N LEU A 150 -16.78 -23.27 -10.27
CA LEU A 150 -15.41 -22.87 -10.55
C LEU A 150 -14.47 -23.64 -9.62
N ILE A 151 -13.48 -24.34 -10.18
CA ILE A 151 -12.44 -25.00 -9.39
C ILE A 151 -11.24 -24.07 -9.36
N GLU A 152 -10.86 -23.62 -8.18
CA GLU A 152 -9.64 -22.85 -7.99
C GLU A 152 -8.41 -23.77 -8.18
N PRO A 153 -7.36 -23.29 -8.86
CA PRO A 153 -6.16 -24.10 -9.07
C PRO A 153 -5.44 -24.38 -7.75
N ASP A 154 -4.84 -25.58 -7.62
CA ASP A 154 -4.10 -26.03 -6.43
C ASP A 154 -2.91 -25.13 -6.03
N SER A 155 -2.42 -24.30 -6.96
CA SER A 155 -1.35 -23.35 -6.71
C SER A 155 -1.47 -22.11 -7.57
N VAL A 156 -1.33 -20.94 -6.94
CA VAL A 156 -1.22 -19.66 -7.63
C VAL A 156 0.25 -19.41 -8.00
N ILE A 157 0.50 -18.99 -9.23
CA ILE A 157 1.82 -18.55 -9.70
C ILE A 157 1.74 -17.03 -9.88
N ALA A 158 2.37 -16.29 -8.97
CA ALA A 158 2.51 -14.84 -9.10
C ALA A 158 3.45 -14.52 -10.27
N LYS A 159 2.95 -13.77 -11.26
CA LYS A 159 3.73 -13.37 -12.45
C LYS A 159 4.55 -12.11 -12.24
N PHE A 160 4.13 -11.29 -11.27
CA PHE A 160 4.75 -10.05 -10.85
C PHE A 160 4.94 -10.09 -9.32
N ASP A 161 5.68 -9.12 -8.77
CA ASP A 161 5.88 -9.06 -7.32
C ASP A 161 4.54 -8.84 -6.61
N LEU A 162 3.70 -7.95 -7.16
CA LEU A 162 2.37 -7.63 -6.65
C LEU A 162 1.40 -7.27 -7.78
N THR A 163 0.24 -7.91 -7.83
CA THR A 163 -0.84 -7.58 -8.76
C THR A 163 -2.11 -7.27 -7.99
N LEU A 164 -2.64 -6.06 -8.17
CA LEU A 164 -3.97 -5.68 -7.71
C LEU A 164 -4.98 -5.96 -8.83
N SER A 165 -5.88 -6.92 -8.62
CA SER A 165 -6.98 -7.21 -9.52
C SER A 165 -8.29 -6.72 -8.92
N MET A 166 -9.07 -5.96 -9.67
CA MET A 166 -10.38 -5.44 -9.27
C MET A 166 -11.44 -5.87 -10.28
N THR A 167 -12.62 -6.27 -9.82
CA THR A 167 -13.74 -6.72 -10.66
C THR A 167 -15.03 -6.09 -10.19
N GLU A 168 -15.80 -5.53 -11.12
CA GLU A 168 -17.13 -5.01 -10.81
C GLU A 168 -18.13 -6.16 -10.66
N THR A 169 -18.86 -6.16 -9.54
CA THR A 169 -19.87 -7.16 -9.19
C THR A 169 -21.19 -6.47 -8.86
N THR A 170 -22.26 -7.25 -8.72
CA THR A 170 -23.55 -6.74 -8.24
C THR A 170 -23.49 -6.22 -6.80
N GLU A 171 -22.54 -6.70 -6.00
CA GLU A 171 -22.38 -6.35 -4.58
C GLU A 171 -21.42 -5.17 -4.34
N GLY A 172 -20.75 -4.70 -5.40
CA GLY A 172 -19.73 -3.65 -5.34
C GLY A 172 -18.49 -4.02 -6.13
N LEU A 173 -17.30 -3.68 -5.61
CA LEU A 173 -16.03 -3.95 -6.26
C LEU A 173 -15.29 -5.04 -5.48
N ALA A 174 -15.14 -6.20 -6.10
CA ALA A 174 -14.31 -7.28 -5.57
C ALA A 174 -12.85 -7.01 -5.94
N GLY A 175 -11.95 -7.16 -4.97
CA GLY A 175 -10.52 -6.93 -5.14
C GLY A 175 -9.72 -8.15 -4.69
N ALA A 176 -8.53 -8.31 -5.25
CA ALA A 176 -7.58 -9.30 -4.79
C ALA A 176 -6.15 -8.82 -5.01
N PHE A 177 -5.29 -9.04 -4.02
CA PHE A 177 -3.84 -8.93 -4.19
C PHE A 177 -3.26 -10.31 -4.44
N GLU A 178 -2.77 -10.54 -5.66
CA GLU A 178 -1.88 -11.65 -5.96
C GLU A 178 -0.43 -11.19 -5.71
N TYR A 179 0.36 -11.98 -4.99
CA TYR A 179 1.70 -11.58 -4.57
C TYR A 179 2.68 -12.73 -4.59
N ASN A 180 3.95 -12.40 -4.80
CA ASN A 180 5.04 -13.36 -4.68
C ASN A 180 5.31 -13.65 -3.19
N THR A 181 5.06 -14.89 -2.76
CA THR A 181 5.25 -15.30 -1.36
C THR A 181 6.72 -15.40 -0.95
N ASP A 182 7.65 -15.33 -1.89
CA ASP A 182 9.09 -15.22 -1.59
C ASP A 182 9.47 -13.77 -1.21
N LEU A 183 8.58 -12.80 -1.42
CA LEU A 183 8.79 -11.35 -1.15
C LEU A 183 7.86 -10.80 -0.07
N PHE A 184 6.63 -11.29 0.03
CA PHE A 184 5.63 -10.77 0.95
C PHE A 184 5.05 -11.86 1.86
N ASP A 185 5.01 -11.55 3.15
CA ASP A 185 4.20 -12.30 4.11
C ASP A 185 2.72 -11.95 3.95
N VAL A 186 1.85 -12.94 4.17
CA VAL A 186 0.38 -12.76 4.17
C VAL A 186 -0.08 -11.62 5.08
N THR A 187 0.53 -11.48 6.26
CA THR A 187 0.20 -10.42 7.22
C THR A 187 0.52 -9.02 6.68
N THR A 188 1.51 -8.90 5.80
CA THR A 188 1.85 -7.64 5.13
C THR A 188 0.81 -7.30 4.07
N ILE A 189 0.32 -8.29 3.32
CA ILE A 189 -0.72 -8.09 2.30
C ILE A 189 -2.07 -7.75 2.95
N ILE A 190 -2.45 -8.44 4.02
CA ILE A 190 -3.67 -8.11 4.80
C ILE A 190 -3.61 -6.65 5.31
N ARG A 191 -2.43 -6.22 5.80
CA ARG A 191 -2.23 -4.82 6.21
C ARG A 191 -2.32 -3.85 5.02
N MET A 192 -1.71 -4.19 3.89
CA MET A 192 -1.81 -3.40 2.64
C MET A 192 -3.26 -3.25 2.18
N ILE A 193 -4.08 -4.30 2.29
CA ILE A 193 -5.52 -4.25 1.99
C ILE A 193 -6.23 -3.26 2.91
N GLY A 194 -6.04 -3.36 4.23
CA GLY A 194 -6.66 -2.44 5.19
C GLY A 194 -6.24 -0.98 4.96
N HIS A 195 -4.96 -0.77 4.63
CA HIS A 195 -4.44 0.53 4.24
C HIS A 195 -5.04 1.05 2.94
N PHE A 196 -5.16 0.21 1.92
CA PHE A 196 -5.77 0.58 0.66
C PHE A 196 -7.25 0.96 0.83
N GLN A 197 -8.01 0.17 1.59
CA GLN A 197 -9.41 0.48 1.91
C GLN A 197 -9.54 1.80 2.68
N THR A 198 -8.68 2.03 3.67
CA THR A 198 -8.66 3.28 4.45
C THR A 198 -8.31 4.48 3.56
N LEU A 199 -7.33 4.33 2.67
CA LEU A 199 -6.94 5.35 1.70
C LEU A 199 -8.09 5.68 0.73
N LEU A 200 -8.78 4.66 0.22
CA LEU A 200 -9.96 4.84 -0.64
C LEU A 200 -11.10 5.59 0.06
N ILE A 201 -11.31 5.36 1.35
CA ILE A 201 -12.31 6.13 2.12
C ILE A 201 -11.83 7.57 2.32
N GLY A 202 -10.55 7.77 2.66
CA GLY A 202 -9.98 9.10 2.88
C GLY A 202 -10.02 9.99 1.64
N LEU A 203 -9.74 9.44 0.45
CA LEU A 203 -9.81 10.21 -0.79
C LEU A 203 -11.25 10.57 -1.20
N LEU A 204 -12.25 9.78 -0.76
CA LEU A 204 -13.67 10.08 -0.99
C LEU A 204 -14.15 11.22 -0.09
N ASP A 205 -13.65 11.28 1.14
CA ASP A 205 -13.96 12.33 2.11
C ASP A 205 -13.37 13.69 1.68
N ASN A 206 -12.10 13.72 1.27
CA ASN A 206 -11.45 14.96 0.84
C ASN A 206 -10.43 14.76 -0.31
N PRO A 207 -10.86 14.80 -1.58
CA PRO A 207 -9.96 14.65 -2.73
C PRO A 207 -9.01 15.84 -2.93
N GLN A 208 -9.19 16.95 -2.20
CA GLN A 208 -8.29 18.12 -2.23
C GLN A 208 -7.11 18.00 -1.27
N GLN A 209 -7.07 16.95 -0.44
CA GLN A 209 -5.97 16.69 0.47
C GLN A 209 -4.71 16.23 -0.29
N LEU A 210 -3.53 16.59 0.23
CA LEU A 210 -2.25 16.12 -0.30
C LEU A 210 -2.15 14.60 -0.12
N ILE A 211 -1.61 13.91 -1.12
CA ILE A 211 -1.51 12.44 -1.09
C ILE A 211 -0.67 11.92 0.10
N SER A 212 0.29 12.69 0.61
CA SER A 212 1.08 12.33 1.78
C SER A 212 0.29 12.36 3.10
N GLU A 213 -0.77 13.17 3.13
CA GLU A 213 -1.58 13.44 4.33
C GLU A 213 -2.83 12.57 4.40
N LEU A 214 -3.21 11.91 3.29
CA LEU A 214 -4.35 10.99 3.29
C LEU A 214 -4.16 9.88 4.33
N PRO A 215 -5.25 9.47 5.00
CA PRO A 215 -5.19 8.45 6.03
C PRO A 215 -4.78 7.11 5.42
N LEU A 216 -3.87 6.41 6.10
CA LEU A 216 -3.41 5.09 5.70
C LEU A 216 -3.70 4.06 6.78
N LEU A 217 -3.43 4.40 8.04
CA LEU A 217 -3.59 3.48 9.16
C LEU A 217 -5.06 3.19 9.44
N THR A 218 -5.36 1.90 9.56
CA THR A 218 -6.68 1.45 10.03
C THR A 218 -6.92 1.91 11.47
N GLN A 219 -8.19 1.93 11.90
CA GLN A 219 -8.53 2.29 13.28
C GLN A 219 -7.82 1.38 14.31
N ALA A 220 -7.71 0.08 14.02
CA ALA A 220 -7.01 -0.87 14.89
C ALA A 220 -5.52 -0.54 15.03
N GLU A 221 -4.85 -0.17 13.94
CA GLU A 221 -3.44 0.23 13.97
C GLU A 221 -3.24 1.56 14.70
N GLN A 222 -4.14 2.53 14.52
CA GLN A 222 -4.09 3.78 15.29
C GLN A 222 -4.22 3.50 16.80
N GLN A 223 -5.15 2.63 17.21
CA GLN A 223 -5.30 2.21 18.59
C GLN A 223 -4.06 1.47 19.12
N GLN A 224 -3.47 0.60 18.31
CA GLN A 224 -2.25 -0.12 18.65
C GLN A 224 -1.06 0.84 18.85
N LEU A 225 -0.90 1.84 17.97
CA LEU A 225 0.13 2.86 18.13
C LEU A 225 -0.09 3.70 19.39
N LEU A 226 -1.33 4.06 19.71
CA LEU A 226 -1.65 4.75 20.97
C LEU A 226 -1.33 3.88 22.18
N ALA A 227 -1.64 2.59 22.14
CA ALA A 227 -1.34 1.64 23.21
C ALA A 227 0.17 1.46 23.41
N TRP A 228 0.95 1.35 22.33
CA TRP A 228 2.41 1.28 22.40
C TRP A 228 3.04 2.56 22.94
N ASN A 229 2.43 3.72 22.68
CA ASN A 229 2.88 5.02 23.19
C ASN A 229 2.30 5.38 24.57
N ASN A 230 1.57 4.48 25.22
CA ASN A 230 1.06 4.69 26.58
C ASN A 230 2.17 4.48 27.63
N THR A 231 3.22 5.30 27.55
CA THR A 231 4.41 5.24 28.42
C THR A 231 4.36 6.26 29.56
N GLN A 232 3.22 6.93 29.75
CA GLN A 232 3.06 7.90 30.83
C GLN A 232 3.12 7.17 32.17
N THR A 233 4.05 7.58 33.02
CA THR A 233 4.23 7.04 34.36
C THR A 233 4.48 8.17 35.34
N ASP A 234 3.94 8.03 36.55
CA ASP A 234 4.16 9.00 37.61
C ASP A 234 5.61 8.91 38.08
N TYR A 235 6.33 10.02 37.93
CA TYR A 235 7.70 10.17 38.39
C TYR A 235 7.88 11.59 38.99
N PRO A 236 8.74 11.81 39.99
CA PRO A 236 8.98 13.13 40.57
C PRO A 236 9.63 14.09 39.55
N PHE A 237 8.82 14.84 38.81
CA PHE A 237 9.29 15.84 37.83
C PHE A 237 9.82 17.12 38.49
N ASP A 238 9.49 17.33 39.76
CA ASP A 238 9.89 18.48 40.58
C ASP A 238 11.29 18.32 41.19
N LYS A 239 11.90 17.13 41.08
CA LYS A 239 13.19 16.82 41.70
C LYS A 239 14.25 16.42 40.68
N CYS A 240 15.43 16.99 40.87
CA CYS A 240 16.62 16.54 40.20
C CYS A 240 17.11 15.21 40.79
N ILE A 241 17.84 14.40 40.01
CA ILE A 241 18.40 13.13 40.48
C ILE A 241 19.26 13.29 41.74
N HIS A 242 20.03 14.39 41.86
CA HIS A 242 20.83 14.65 43.06
C HIS A 242 19.97 14.88 44.30
N GLN A 243 18.78 15.49 44.17
CA GLN A 243 17.86 15.68 45.30
C GLN A 243 17.23 14.36 45.74
N LEU A 244 16.87 13.50 44.79
CA LEU A 244 16.43 12.13 45.09
C LEU A 244 17.54 11.32 45.76
N PHE A 245 18.80 11.54 45.36
CA PHE A 245 19.96 10.95 46.00
C PHE A 245 20.15 11.47 47.43
N GLU A 246 20.05 12.78 47.66
CA GLU A 246 20.11 13.39 49.00
C GLU A 246 19.01 12.86 49.93
N GLU A 247 17.79 12.65 49.44
CA GLU A 247 16.72 12.01 50.21
C GLU A 247 17.07 10.57 50.61
N GLN A 248 17.74 9.83 49.71
CA GLN A 248 18.22 8.49 50.02
C GLN A 248 19.35 8.51 51.07
N VAL A 249 20.21 9.53 51.04
CA VAL A 249 21.26 9.75 52.06
C VAL A 249 20.64 9.92 53.44
N VAL A 250 19.55 10.68 53.55
CA VAL A 250 18.83 10.88 54.82
C VAL A 250 18.18 9.57 55.32
N LYS A 251 17.63 8.75 54.41
CA LYS A 251 16.95 7.49 54.77
C LYS A 251 17.91 6.39 55.21
N THR A 252 19.06 6.24 54.55
CA THR A 252 20.00 5.14 54.78
C THR A 252 21.47 5.61 54.69
N PRO A 253 21.95 6.44 55.63
CA PRO A 253 23.25 7.10 55.52
C PRO A 253 24.45 6.15 55.52
N ASP A 254 24.37 5.07 56.30
CA ASP A 254 25.47 4.11 56.52
C ASP A 254 25.49 2.97 55.49
N ASN A 255 24.48 2.87 54.64
CA ASN A 255 24.45 1.86 53.59
C ASN A 255 25.49 2.18 52.51
N ILE A 256 26.11 1.14 51.96
CA ILE A 256 27.07 1.26 50.87
C ILE A 256 26.36 1.78 49.61
N ALA A 257 26.83 2.89 49.04
CA ALA A 257 26.30 3.50 47.82
C ALA A 257 27.15 3.16 46.59
N VAL A 258 28.47 3.12 46.74
CA VAL A 258 29.43 2.86 45.64
C VAL A 258 30.52 1.91 46.12
N VAL A 259 30.88 0.95 45.27
CA VAL A 259 32.00 0.03 45.47
C VAL A 259 32.94 0.12 44.28
N PHE A 260 34.23 0.29 44.55
CA PHE A 260 35.28 0.22 43.56
C PHE A 260 36.45 -0.58 44.13
N GLU A 261 36.66 -1.79 43.61
CA GLU A 261 37.61 -2.77 44.15
C GLU A 261 37.40 -3.01 45.66
N ASN A 262 38.43 -2.78 46.48
CA ASN A 262 38.39 -2.93 47.93
C ASN A 262 37.87 -1.68 48.66
N GLN A 263 37.52 -0.61 47.93
CA GLN A 263 37.00 0.63 48.49
C GLN A 263 35.48 0.65 48.42
N HIS A 264 34.85 1.14 49.49
CA HIS A 264 33.41 1.34 49.56
C HIS A 264 33.13 2.72 50.16
N LEU A 265 32.13 3.41 49.61
CA LEU A 265 31.60 4.65 50.16
C LEU A 265 30.15 4.44 50.57
N THR A 266 29.81 4.88 51.78
CA THR A 266 28.40 4.96 52.20
C THR A 266 27.69 6.11 51.49
N TYR A 267 26.36 6.12 51.49
CA TYR A 267 25.56 7.24 50.96
C TYR A 267 26.00 8.57 51.56
N GLN A 268 26.20 8.63 52.89
CA GLN A 268 26.66 9.85 53.56
C GLN A 268 28.06 10.27 53.10
N GLN A 269 29.02 9.35 53.04
CA GLN A 269 30.39 9.65 52.62
C GLN A 269 30.45 10.15 51.17
N LEU A 270 29.66 9.56 50.27
CA LEU A 270 29.58 10.00 48.88
C LEU A 270 28.97 11.40 48.77
N ASN A 271 27.87 11.66 49.49
CA ASN A 271 27.21 12.97 49.46
C ASN A 271 28.09 14.09 50.02
N THR A 272 28.82 13.83 51.11
CA THR A 272 29.76 14.80 51.65
C THR A 272 30.87 15.12 50.67
N LYS A 273 31.44 14.12 49.98
CA LYS A 273 32.49 14.33 48.97
C LYS A 273 31.99 15.08 47.73
N ALA A 274 30.75 14.84 47.30
CA ALA A 274 30.17 15.50 46.14
C ALA A 274 29.88 17.00 46.37
N ASN A 275 29.68 17.41 47.63
CA ASN A 275 29.38 18.79 48.02
C ASN A 275 30.60 19.59 48.52
N GLN A 276 31.81 19.07 48.31
CA GLN A 276 33.09 19.74 48.60
C GLN A 276 33.60 20.49 47.37
#